data_AF-A0A662BIA2-F1
#
_entry.id   AF-A0A662BIA2-F1
#
_cell.length_a   1.000
_cell.length_b   1.000
_cell.length_c   1.000
_cell.angle_alpha   90.00
_cell.angle_beta   90.00
_cell.angle_gamma   90.00
#
_symmetry.space_group_name_H-M   'P 1'
#
loop_
_entity.id
_entity.type
_entity.pdbx_description
1 polymer ?
#
loop_
_entity_poly.entity_id
_entity_poly.type
_entity_poly.pdbx_seq_one_letter_code
_entity_poly.pdbx_strand_id
1 'polypeptide(L)'
;MNLLSKVTITNKIEIAKKVLLIEFKREFDFIPGQIIGITNKPDLPPRLYSICSSPTNQTISILFNVKTEGELTPPLAQMSKGDNIWITNPQGKFTFNNEPAWWIATGTGVAPFFSMFTNGKNL
;
A
#
# COMPACT_ATOMS: atom_id res chain seq x y z
N MET A 1 -6.76 19.51 5.74
CA MET A 1 -7.21 18.38 4.90
C MET A 1 -5.99 17.84 4.19
N ASN A 2 -5.67 16.56 4.34
CA ASN A 2 -4.60 15.96 3.53
C ASN A 2 -5.07 15.98 2.07
N LEU A 3 -4.30 16.62 1.20
CA LEU A 3 -4.58 16.67 -0.23
C LEU A 3 -4.63 15.24 -0.77
N LEU A 4 -5.76 14.87 -1.39
CA LEU A 4 -5.91 13.58 -2.05
C LEU A 4 -5.45 13.69 -3.50
N SER A 5 -4.52 12.83 -3.89
CA SER A 5 -4.03 12.70 -5.27
C SER A 5 -4.70 11.51 -5.93
N LYS A 6 -5.20 11.69 -7.15
CA LYS A 6 -5.82 10.61 -7.93
C LYS A 6 -4.74 9.79 -8.63
N VAL A 7 -4.81 8.46 -8.54
CA VAL A 7 -3.94 7.53 -9.26
C VAL A 7 -4.75 6.44 -9.95
N THR A 8 -4.21 5.86 -11.01
CA THR A 8 -4.85 4.80 -11.79
C THR A 8 -4.23 3.45 -11.46
N ILE A 9 -5.07 2.45 -11.18
CA ILE A 9 -4.63 1.07 -10.95
C ILE A 9 -4.02 0.53 -12.25
N THR A 10 -2.76 0.12 -12.19
CA THR A 10 -2.02 -0.46 -13.31
C THR A 10 -2.06 -1.99 -13.32
N ASN A 11 -2.25 -2.61 -12.15
CA ASN A 11 -2.31 -4.06 -11.98
C ASN A 11 -3.12 -4.44 -10.73
N LYS A 12 -3.71 -5.64 -10.74
CA LYS A 12 -4.39 -6.26 -9.59
C LYS A 12 -4.18 -7.77 -9.62
N ILE A 13 -3.74 -8.34 -8.51
CA ILE A 13 -3.55 -9.77 -8.33
C ILE A 13 -4.19 -10.20 -7.02
N GLU A 14 -4.97 -11.28 -7.02
CA GLU A 14 -5.38 -11.96 -5.80
C GLU A 14 -4.31 -13.01 -5.46
N ILE A 15 -3.54 -12.77 -4.39
CA ILE A 15 -2.39 -13.63 -4.02
C ILE A 15 -2.82 -14.79 -3.10
N ALA A 16 -3.97 -14.65 -2.44
CA ALA A 16 -4.62 -15.68 -1.64
C ALA A 16 -6.12 -15.32 -1.51
N LYS A 17 -6.94 -16.25 -1.04
CA LYS A 17 -8.39 -16.03 -0.86
C LYS A 17 -8.67 -14.73 -0.10
N LYS A 18 -9.32 -13.76 -0.74
CA LYS A 18 -9.64 -12.42 -0.20
C LYS A 18 -8.42 -11.57 0.16
N VAL A 19 -7.24 -11.85 -0.37
CA VAL A 19 -6.02 -11.06 -0.18
C VAL A 19 -5.53 -10.59 -1.53
N LEU A 20 -5.56 -9.28 -1.74
CA LEU A 20 -5.25 -8.66 -3.02
C LEU A 20 -4.05 -7.73 -2.91
N LEU A 21 -3.31 -7.69 -4.01
CA LEU A 21 -2.27 -6.71 -4.29
C LEU A 21 -2.74 -5.84 -5.45
N ILE A 22 -2.84 -4.53 -5.23
CA ILE A 22 -3.05 -3.55 -6.30
C ILE A 22 -1.78 -2.76 -6.52
N GLU A 23 -1.56 -2.31 -7.76
CA GLU A 23 -0.40 -1.50 -8.10
C GLU A 23 -0.80 -0.26 -8.87
N PHE A 24 -0.03 0.81 -8.72
CA PHE A 24 -0.12 2.02 -9.52
C PHE A 24 1.27 2.64 -9.69
N LYS A 25 1.42 3.55 -10.66
CA LYS A 25 2.69 4.24 -10.93
C LYS A 25 3.13 5.06 -9.71
N ARG A 26 4.41 4.97 -9.35
CA ARG A 26 5.00 5.79 -8.29
C ARG A 26 5.38 7.17 -8.82
N GLU A 27 4.86 8.22 -8.18
CA GLU A 27 5.14 9.62 -8.53
C GLU A 27 5.66 10.43 -7.33
N PHE A 28 6.01 9.76 -6.25
CA PHE A 28 6.56 10.34 -5.03
C PHE A 28 7.60 9.41 -4.42
N ASP A 29 8.49 9.99 -3.62
CA ASP A 29 9.43 9.23 -2.80
C ASP A 29 8.82 8.89 -1.45
N PHE A 30 9.26 7.77 -0.87
CA PHE A 30 8.84 7.33 0.44
C PHE A 30 9.97 6.53 1.12
N ILE A 31 9.88 6.40 2.43
CA ILE A 31 10.80 5.58 3.23
C ILE A 31 10.15 4.20 3.45
N PRO A 32 10.88 3.08 3.24
CA PRO A 32 10.35 1.75 3.48
C PRO A 32 9.68 1.62 4.85
N GLY A 33 8.47 1.04 4.85
CA GLY A 33 7.62 0.90 6.03
C GLY A 33 6.62 2.04 6.28
N GLN A 34 6.69 3.12 5.49
CA GLN A 34 5.65 4.16 5.50
C GLN A 34 4.30 3.67 4.98
N ILE A 35 3.27 4.44 5.33
CA ILE A 35 1.88 4.21 4.98
C ILE A 35 1.33 5.34 4.11
N ILE A 36 0.33 5.03 3.32
CA ILE A 36 -0.52 6.00 2.61
C ILE A 36 -1.98 5.76 2.97
N GLY A 37 -2.79 6.83 2.98
CA GLY A 37 -4.24 6.71 3.00
C GLY A 37 -4.75 6.36 1.60
N ILE A 38 -5.73 5.46 1.51
CA ILE A 38 -6.40 5.08 0.26
C ILE A 38 -7.90 5.22 0.44
N THR A 39 -8.56 5.77 -0.58
CA THR A 39 -10.01 5.73 -0.74
C THR A 39 -10.37 5.52 -2.20
N ASN A 40 -11.51 4.87 -2.47
CA ASN A 40 -12.09 4.76 -3.82
C ASN A 40 -13.10 5.88 -4.11
N LYS A 41 -13.34 6.78 -3.16
CA LYS A 41 -14.16 7.99 -3.36
C LYS A 41 -13.56 9.17 -2.56
N PRO A 42 -13.38 10.35 -3.17
CA PRO A 42 -12.67 11.46 -2.53
C PRO A 42 -13.41 12.08 -1.34
N ASP A 43 -14.71 11.86 -1.22
CA ASP A 43 -15.59 12.27 -0.13
C ASP A 43 -15.55 11.31 1.08
N LEU A 44 -14.99 10.10 0.92
CA LEU A 44 -14.84 9.15 2.02
C LEU A 44 -13.47 9.29 2.70
N PRO A 45 -13.40 9.17 4.04
CA PRO A 45 -12.14 9.20 4.77
C PRO A 45 -11.21 8.06 4.32
N PRO A 46 -9.96 8.35 3.94
CA PRO A 46 -9.02 7.31 3.51
C PRO A 46 -8.67 6.35 4.65
N ARG A 47 -8.42 5.10 4.30
CA ARG A 47 -7.87 4.08 5.23
C ARG A 47 -6.38 3.91 4.99
N LEU A 48 -5.62 3.74 6.05
CA LEU A 48 -4.16 3.67 5.99
C LEU A 48 -3.71 2.26 5.59
N TYR A 49 -2.78 2.19 4.65
CA TYR A 49 -2.12 0.97 4.20
C TYR A 49 -0.62 1.17 4.15
N SER A 50 0.14 0.17 4.58
CA SER A 50 1.59 0.16 4.35
C SER A 50 1.89 0.00 2.87
N ILE A 51 2.90 0.73 2.39
CA ILE A 51 3.43 0.53 1.06
C ILE A 51 4.14 -0.83 1.03
N CYS A 52 3.76 -1.69 0.08
CA CYS A 52 4.22 -3.06 -0.07
C CYS A 52 5.15 -3.21 -1.30
N SER A 53 5.93 -2.18 -1.62
CA SER A 53 6.94 -2.22 -2.68
C SER A 53 8.20 -1.48 -2.25
N SER A 54 9.29 -1.70 -2.98
CA SER A 54 10.56 -0.99 -2.75
C SER A 54 10.47 0.47 -3.24
N PRO A 55 11.11 1.44 -2.55
CA PRO A 55 11.23 2.81 -3.04
C PRO A 55 12.01 2.94 -4.35
N THR A 56 12.76 1.91 -4.76
CA THR A 56 13.45 1.88 -6.06
C THR A 56 12.56 1.41 -7.21
N ASN A 57 11.37 0.86 -6.92
CA ASN A 57 10.45 0.40 -7.96
C ASN A 57 9.76 1.59 -8.65
N GLN A 58 9.35 1.40 -9.90
CA GLN A 58 8.55 2.39 -10.64
C GLN A 58 7.06 2.37 -10.23
N THR A 59 6.65 1.41 -9.41
CA THR A 59 5.27 1.21 -8.96
C THR A 59 5.17 1.17 -7.43
N ILE A 60 4.03 1.63 -6.92
CA ILE A 60 3.59 1.40 -5.56
C ILE A 60 2.67 0.18 -5.57
N SER A 61 2.93 -0.79 -4.69
CA SER A 61 2.05 -1.94 -4.49
C SER A 61 1.39 -1.84 -3.11
N ILE A 62 0.10 -2.17 -3.01
CA ILE A 62 -0.67 -2.15 -1.76
C ILE A 62 -1.31 -3.51 -1.54
N LEU A 63 -0.97 -4.11 -0.41
CA LEU A 63 -1.49 -5.39 0.03
C LEU A 63 -2.63 -5.18 1.03
N PHE A 64 -3.80 -5.75 0.74
CA PHE A 64 -4.96 -5.64 1.61
C PHE A 64 -5.81 -6.91 1.63
N ASN A 65 -6.52 -7.11 2.73
CA ASN A 65 -7.54 -8.14 2.85
C ASN A 65 -8.94 -7.55 2.64
N VAL A 66 -9.85 -8.34 2.05
CA VAL A 66 -11.25 -7.94 1.91
C VAL A 66 -11.98 -8.16 3.23
N LYS A 67 -12.31 -7.06 3.91
CA LYS A 67 -13.26 -7.05 5.02
C LYS A 67 -14.67 -6.93 4.45
N THR A 68 -15.46 -8.00 4.55
CA THR A 68 -16.79 -8.09 3.92
C THR A 68 -17.75 -6.99 4.38
N GLU A 69 -17.64 -6.54 5.63
CA GLU A 69 -18.45 -5.44 6.20
C GLU A 69 -17.78 -4.07 6.11
N GLY A 70 -16.62 -3.97 5.45
CA GLY A 70 -15.88 -2.71 5.31
C GLY A 70 -16.45 -1.83 4.19
N GLU A 71 -16.34 -0.51 4.33
CA GLU A 71 -16.78 0.43 3.29
C GLU A 71 -15.81 0.54 2.10
N LEU A 72 -14.51 0.31 2.34
CA LEU A 72 -13.46 0.48 1.33
C LEU A 72 -13.10 -0.82 0.61
N THR A 73 -12.83 -1.90 1.34
CA THR A 73 -12.18 -3.07 0.75
C THR A 73 -13.07 -3.90 -0.18
N PRO A 74 -14.39 -4.07 0.05
CA PRO A 74 -15.26 -4.72 -0.92
C PRO A 74 -15.32 -4.01 -2.28
N PRO A 75 -15.58 -2.69 -2.38
CA PRO A 75 -15.56 -2.04 -3.69
C PRO A 75 -14.15 -1.99 -4.27
N LEU A 76 -13.09 -1.78 -3.47
CA LEU A 76 -11.71 -1.80 -3.94
C LEU A 76 -11.33 -3.16 -4.57
N ALA A 77 -11.86 -4.28 -4.05
CA ALA A 77 -11.63 -5.61 -4.61
C ALA A 77 -12.30 -5.81 -5.99
N GLN A 78 -13.40 -5.09 -6.26
CA GLN A 78 -14.10 -5.12 -7.56
C GLN A 78 -13.42 -4.25 -8.62
N MET A 79 -12.62 -3.26 -8.22
CA MET A 79 -11.90 -2.38 -9.15
C MET A 79 -10.86 -3.14 -9.96
N SER A 80 -10.59 -2.67 -11.17
CA SER A 80 -9.71 -3.31 -12.16
C SER A 80 -8.64 -2.34 -12.66
N LYS A 81 -7.71 -2.84 -13.47
CA LYS A 81 -6.76 -2.01 -14.20
C LYS A 81 -7.50 -0.93 -15.00
N GLY A 82 -7.08 0.32 -14.85
CA GLY A 82 -7.72 1.49 -15.47
C GLY A 82 -8.65 2.27 -14.53
N ASP A 83 -9.10 1.67 -13.42
CA ASP A 83 -9.90 2.37 -12.43
C ASP A 83 -9.05 3.31 -11.57
N ASN A 84 -9.68 4.35 -11.01
CA ASN A 84 -9.00 5.38 -10.24
C ASN A 84 -9.29 5.27 -8.74
N ILE A 85 -8.23 5.41 -7.94
CA ILE A 85 -8.30 5.57 -6.48
C ILE A 85 -7.67 6.92 -6.09
N TRP A 86 -7.87 7.32 -4.85
CA TRP A 86 -7.27 8.52 -4.26
C TRP A 86 -6.35 8.13 -3.12
N ILE A 87 -5.20 8.79 -3.08
CA ILE A 87 -4.16 8.53 -2.09
C ILE A 87 -3.74 9.80 -1.37
N THR A 88 -3.23 9.66 -0.15
CA THR A 88 -2.51 10.73 0.54
C THR A 88 -1.02 10.67 0.19
N ASN A 89 -0.28 11.74 0.55
CA ASN A 89 1.18 11.67 0.66
C ASN A 89 1.60 10.56 1.66
N PRO A 90 2.79 9.97 1.47
CA PRO A 90 3.34 8.99 2.41
C PRO A 90 3.63 9.62 3.77
N GLN A 91 3.41 8.84 4.83
CA GLN A 91 3.65 9.26 6.21
C GLN A 91 3.98 8.05 7.09
N GLY A 92 4.24 8.30 8.38
CA GLY A 92 4.52 7.26 9.37
C GLY A 92 6.00 7.15 9.74
N LYS A 93 6.24 6.54 10.91
CA LYS A 93 7.56 6.41 11.55
C LYS A 93 8.02 4.95 11.70
N PHE A 94 7.26 3.99 11.15
CA PHE A 94 7.61 2.58 11.19
C PHE A 94 8.64 2.29 10.10
N THR A 95 9.89 2.69 10.35
CA THR A 95 11.00 2.61 9.40
C THR A 95 12.12 1.77 9.98
N PHE A 96 12.94 1.17 9.11
CA PHE A 96 14.09 0.38 9.53
C PHE A 96 15.36 1.23 9.67
N ASN A 97 16.16 0.96 10.68
CA ASN A 97 17.39 1.69 11.00
C ASN A 97 18.68 0.89 10.77
N ASN A 98 18.60 -0.27 10.09
CA ASN A 98 19.73 -1.18 9.81
C ASN A 98 20.36 -1.85 11.04
N GLU A 99 19.70 -1.82 12.20
CA GLU A 99 20.12 -2.59 13.36
C GLU A 99 19.52 -4.01 13.34
N PRO A 100 20.17 -5.02 13.94
CA PRO A 100 19.59 -6.35 14.08
C PRO A 100 18.20 -6.31 14.73
N ALA A 101 17.20 -6.85 14.05
CA ALA A 101 15.81 -6.78 14.48
C ALA A 101 15.03 -8.06 14.13
N TRP A 102 14.02 -8.36 14.93
CA TRP A 102 13.03 -9.40 14.64
C TRP A 102 11.82 -8.77 13.93
N TRP A 103 11.46 -9.31 12.78
CA TRP A 103 10.32 -8.83 12.00
C TRP A 103 9.14 -9.78 12.20
N ILE A 104 8.16 -9.34 12.98
CA ILE A 104 7.00 -10.15 13.37
C ILE A 104 5.76 -9.60 12.68
N ALA A 105 5.14 -10.40 11.82
CA ALA A 105 3.94 -10.03 11.08
C ALA A 105 2.90 -11.15 11.08
N THR A 106 1.63 -10.75 10.94
CA THR A 106 0.51 -11.65 10.64
C THR A 106 -0.30 -11.09 9.47
N GLY A 107 -0.71 -11.95 8.54
CA GLY A 107 -1.52 -11.55 7.38
C GLY A 107 -0.87 -10.43 6.58
N THR A 108 -1.63 -9.39 6.24
CA THR A 108 -1.15 -8.24 5.46
C THR A 108 -0.18 -7.32 6.22
N GLY A 109 0.06 -7.58 7.51
CA GLY A 109 1.08 -6.89 8.31
C GLY A 109 2.52 -7.13 7.82
N VAL A 110 2.73 -8.03 6.85
CA VAL A 110 4.02 -8.24 6.19
C VAL A 110 4.40 -7.12 5.21
N ALA A 111 3.43 -6.31 4.75
CA ALA A 111 3.65 -5.26 3.76
C ALA A 111 4.81 -4.29 4.05
N PRO A 112 4.93 -3.66 5.24
CA PRO A 112 6.03 -2.76 5.51
C PRO A 112 7.39 -3.47 5.52
N PHE A 113 7.44 -4.71 6.01
CA PHE A 113 8.65 -5.53 5.99
C PHE A 113 9.07 -5.93 4.58
N PHE A 114 8.12 -6.25 3.70
CA PHE A 114 8.43 -6.50 2.30
C PHE A 114 9.06 -5.27 1.64
N SER A 115 8.54 -4.07 1.92
CA SER A 115 9.14 -2.82 1.47
C SER A 115 10.57 -2.62 2.00
N MET A 116 10.80 -2.90 3.30
CA MET A 116 12.12 -2.82 3.92
C MET A 116 13.10 -3.85 3.35
N PHE A 117 12.66 -5.09 3.14
CA PHE A 117 13.48 -6.19 2.63
C PHE A 117 13.94 -5.96 1.19
N THR A 118 13.04 -5.44 0.35
CA THR A 118 13.29 -5.24 -1.09
C THR A 118 13.92 -3.88 -1.39
N ASN A 119 14.11 -3.04 -0.38
CA ASN A 119 14.87 -1.81 -0.49
C ASN A 119 16.34 -2.20 -0.72
N GLY A 120 16.80 -2.13 -1.98
CA GLY A 120 18.12 -2.61 -2.44
C GLY A 120 19.35 -1.89 -1.88
N LYS A 121 19.24 -1.24 -0.72
CA LYS A 121 20.38 -0.92 0.13
C LYS A 121 20.66 -2.19 0.93
N ASN A 122 21.83 -2.78 0.72
CA ASN A 122 22.32 -3.95 1.48
C ASN A 122 21.87 -3.86 2.95
N LEU A 123 21.01 -4.80 3.37
CA LEU A 123 20.80 -5.08 4.79
C LEU A 123 22.13 -5.51 5.42
#